data_AF-A0AA47EIR0-F1
#
_entry.id   AF-A0AA47EIR0-F1
#
_cell.length_a   1.000
_cell.length_b   1.000
_cell.length_c   1.000
_cell.angle_alpha   90.00
_cell.angle_beta   90.00
_cell.angle_gamma   90.00
#
_symmetry.space_group_name_H-M   'P 1'
#
loop_
_entity.id
_entity.type
_entity.pdbx_description
1 polymer ?
#
loop_
_entity_poly.entity_id
_entity_poly.type
_entity_poly.pdbx_seq_one_letter_code
_entity_poly.pdbx_strand_id
1 'polypeptide(L)'
;MISEGIKDLKYYDSEIIIKRNNIRDLFISKSKNVKTGDIQCMSNDDLKILFHLYDEEFFDFYFRRNFKGTLKFSLSTRMTSAAGKTIYSRKIKLLEGSEETYEIRMGIKFFFQYYKVERDKIVSGIKTKDSLEAFQIVFEHELCHLIELHLYKESSCKKIRFKTMVHNMFAHTDVVHQLPSQKEIISEKYGLIIGQKVSFLNDGNKYNGFIYKINKRATVMVKDNKGTYRDEIGNKYCKWYVEFGKLNY
;
A
#
# COMPACT_ATOMS: atom_id res chain seq x y z
N MET A 1 35.29 -16.35 -3.33
CA MET A 1 33.92 -16.88 -3.52
C MET A 1 33.06 -15.73 -3.99
N ILE A 2 32.63 -15.79 -5.24
CA ILE A 2 32.06 -14.65 -5.96
C ILE A 2 30.70 -14.32 -5.34
N SER A 3 30.52 -13.07 -4.94
CA SER A 3 29.22 -12.48 -4.63
C SER A 3 28.42 -12.37 -5.93
N GLU A 4 27.88 -13.49 -6.41
CA GLU A 4 26.77 -13.49 -7.37
C GLU A 4 25.56 -12.97 -6.59
N GLY A 5 25.51 -11.66 -6.50
CA GLY A 5 24.75 -10.93 -5.50
C GLY A 5 23.27 -10.91 -5.84
N ILE A 6 22.45 -10.68 -4.82
CA ILE A 6 21.01 -10.40 -4.92
C ILE A 6 20.63 -9.41 -6.05
N LYS A 7 21.58 -8.58 -6.50
CA LYS A 7 21.46 -7.62 -7.61
C LYS A 7 21.29 -8.24 -9.00
N ASP A 8 21.81 -9.46 -9.22
CA ASP A 8 21.85 -10.13 -10.52
C ASP A 8 20.76 -11.21 -10.65
N LEU A 9 19.92 -11.38 -9.61
CA LEU A 9 18.84 -12.34 -9.60
C LEU A 9 17.82 -12.02 -10.69
N LYS A 10 17.54 -13.04 -11.51
CA LYS A 10 16.55 -13.00 -12.57
C LYS A 10 15.91 -14.36 -12.68
N TYR A 11 14.59 -14.36 -12.75
CA TYR A 11 13.77 -15.55 -12.90
C TYR A 11 12.95 -15.45 -14.19
N TYR A 12 12.54 -16.59 -14.72
CA TYR A 12 11.53 -16.62 -15.78
C TYR A 12 10.14 -16.36 -15.18
N ASP A 13 9.23 -15.75 -15.94
CA ASP A 13 7.87 -15.45 -15.48
C ASP A 13 7.14 -16.68 -14.91
N SER A 14 7.34 -17.86 -15.53
CA SER A 14 6.78 -19.12 -15.07
C SER A 14 7.32 -19.53 -13.69
N GLU A 15 8.62 -19.36 -13.47
CA GLU A 15 9.27 -19.65 -12.19
C GLU A 15 8.81 -18.69 -11.10
N ILE A 16 8.65 -17.41 -11.42
CA ILE A 16 8.15 -16.39 -10.50
C ILE A 16 6.73 -16.75 -10.02
N ILE A 17 5.86 -17.19 -10.92
CA ILE A 17 4.50 -17.64 -10.57
C ILE A 17 4.55 -18.86 -9.64
N ILE A 18 5.39 -19.84 -9.94
CA ILE A 18 5.56 -21.04 -9.11
C ILE A 18 6.05 -20.65 -7.71
N LYS A 19 7.13 -19.87 -7.61
CA LYS A 19 7.69 -19.40 -6.34
C LYS A 19 6.67 -18.61 -5.52
N ARG A 20 5.92 -17.69 -6.15
CA ARG A 20 4.89 -16.90 -5.47
C ARG A 20 3.77 -17.78 -4.90
N ASN A 21 3.32 -18.80 -5.66
CA ASN A 21 2.33 -19.76 -5.18
C ASN A 21 2.89 -20.65 -4.06
N ASN A 22 4.13 -21.10 -4.15
CA ASN A 22 4.78 -21.86 -3.07
C ASN A 22 4.85 -21.04 -1.78
N ILE A 23 5.29 -19.78 -1.85
CA ILE A 23 5.29 -18.86 -0.71
C ILE A 23 3.88 -18.70 -0.15
N ARG A 24 2.88 -18.54 -1.01
CA ARG A 24 1.49 -18.38 -0.60
C ARG A 24 1.01 -19.57 0.21
N ASP A 25 1.22 -20.78 -0.28
CA ASP A 25 0.74 -22.01 0.36
C ASP A 25 1.48 -22.25 1.69
N LEU A 26 2.80 -22.05 1.70
CA LEU A 26 3.61 -22.08 2.92
C LEU A 26 3.16 -21.02 3.92
N PHE A 27 2.87 -19.81 3.46
CA PHE A 27 2.42 -18.72 4.32
C PHE A 27 1.06 -19.03 4.96
N ILE A 28 0.09 -19.52 4.20
CA ILE A 28 -1.22 -19.95 4.70
C ILE A 28 -1.06 -21.05 5.76
N SER A 29 -0.15 -22.00 5.54
CA SER A 29 0.11 -23.08 6.50
C SER A 29 0.75 -22.58 7.81
N LYS A 30 1.69 -21.63 7.72
CA LYS A 30 2.51 -21.15 8.86
C LYS A 30 1.88 -19.98 9.62
N SER A 31 1.16 -19.09 8.95
CA SER A 31 0.54 -17.92 9.56
C SER A 31 -0.51 -18.34 10.56
N LYS A 32 -0.59 -17.68 11.72
CA LYS A 32 -1.68 -17.91 12.69
C LYS A 32 -2.97 -17.22 12.28
N ASN A 33 -2.89 -16.14 11.50
CA ASN A 33 -4.02 -15.25 11.20
C ASN A 33 -4.55 -15.41 9.76
N VAL A 34 -3.67 -15.66 8.80
CA VAL A 34 -4.04 -15.77 7.38
C VAL A 34 -4.15 -17.25 7.01
N LYS A 35 -5.38 -17.71 6.79
CA LYS A 35 -5.68 -19.12 6.51
C LYS A 35 -6.25 -19.38 5.11
N THR A 36 -6.48 -18.33 4.34
CA THR A 36 -6.98 -18.42 2.96
C THR A 36 -6.37 -17.30 2.11
N GLY A 37 -6.74 -17.24 0.84
CA GLY A 37 -6.43 -16.11 -0.04
C GLY A 37 -7.11 -14.80 0.32
N ASP A 38 -8.14 -14.83 1.15
CA ASP A 38 -8.84 -13.65 1.62
C ASP A 38 -8.33 -13.22 3.00
N ILE A 39 -7.54 -12.16 3.03
CA ILE A 39 -6.99 -11.59 4.26
C ILE A 39 -8.10 -10.88 5.04
N GLN A 40 -8.51 -11.49 6.15
CA GLN A 40 -9.43 -10.91 7.13
C GLN A 40 -8.72 -10.38 8.39
N CYS A 41 -7.55 -10.96 8.71
CA CYS A 41 -6.72 -10.57 9.82
C CYS A 41 -5.25 -10.80 9.47
N MET A 42 -4.35 -9.95 9.99
CA MET A 42 -2.91 -10.12 9.88
C MET A 42 -2.22 -9.42 11.05
N SER A 43 -1.09 -9.95 11.48
CA SER A 43 -0.23 -9.40 12.51
C SER A 43 1.16 -9.02 11.97
N ASN A 44 1.94 -8.27 12.75
CA ASN A 44 3.33 -7.94 12.39
C ASN A 44 4.22 -9.20 12.31
N ASP A 45 3.91 -10.26 13.07
CA ASP A 45 4.66 -11.51 13.02
C ASP A 45 4.39 -12.29 11.73
N ASP A 46 3.19 -12.16 11.15
CA ASP A 46 2.91 -12.73 9.83
C ASP A 46 3.80 -12.11 8.75
N LEU A 47 4.10 -10.81 8.84
CA LEU A 47 5.02 -10.16 7.90
C LEU A 47 6.45 -10.72 8.00
N LYS A 48 6.90 -11.07 9.22
CA LYS A 48 8.20 -11.71 9.41
C LYS A 48 8.23 -13.10 8.76
N ILE A 49 7.16 -13.89 8.96
CA ILE A 49 7.03 -15.20 8.30
C ILE A 49 7.11 -15.01 6.78
N LEU A 50 6.34 -14.08 6.23
CA LEU A 50 6.32 -13.83 4.80
C LEU A 50 7.70 -13.40 4.28
N PHE A 51 8.38 -12.48 4.98
CA PHE A 51 9.74 -12.08 4.64
C PHE A 51 10.70 -13.27 4.59
N HIS A 52 10.66 -14.16 5.59
CA HIS A 52 11.55 -15.32 5.62
C HIS A 52 11.28 -16.29 4.48
N LEU A 53 10.02 -16.46 4.07
CA LEU A 53 9.66 -17.27 2.90
C LEU A 53 10.19 -16.64 1.59
N TYR A 54 10.13 -15.32 1.45
CA TYR A 54 10.74 -14.64 0.29
C TYR A 54 12.27 -14.72 0.30
N ASP A 55 12.90 -14.58 1.46
CA ASP A 55 14.36 -14.70 1.58
C ASP A 55 14.84 -16.10 1.17
N GLU A 56 14.12 -17.13 1.59
CA GLU A 56 14.36 -18.53 1.20
C GLU A 56 14.09 -18.77 -0.29
N GLU A 57 12.89 -18.46 -0.78
CA GLU A 57 12.44 -18.87 -2.12
C GLU A 57 12.98 -17.98 -3.25
N PHE A 58 13.11 -16.67 -3.04
CA PHE A 58 13.56 -15.74 -4.07
C PHE A 58 15.00 -15.27 -3.90
N PHE A 59 15.55 -15.27 -2.68
CA PHE A 59 16.84 -14.62 -2.42
C PHE A 59 17.95 -15.58 -1.98
N ASP A 60 17.72 -16.90 -2.01
CA ASP A 60 18.66 -17.93 -1.52
C ASP A 60 19.28 -17.58 -0.16
N PHE A 61 18.40 -17.24 0.79
CA PHE A 61 18.78 -16.86 2.16
C PHE A 61 19.76 -15.68 2.23
N TYR A 62 19.81 -14.82 1.22
CA TYR A 62 20.77 -13.71 1.14
C TYR A 62 20.69 -12.81 2.37
N PHE A 63 19.50 -12.38 2.78
CA PHE A 63 19.38 -11.47 3.93
C PHE A 63 19.79 -12.18 5.22
N ARG A 64 19.38 -13.43 5.42
CA ARG A 64 19.82 -14.22 6.58
C ARG A 64 21.34 -14.35 6.68
N ARG A 65 22.04 -14.51 5.56
CA ARG A 65 23.50 -14.73 5.51
C ARG A 65 24.32 -13.43 5.53
N ASN A 66 23.82 -12.36 4.90
CA ASN A 66 24.63 -11.19 4.57
C ASN A 66 24.16 -9.88 5.23
N PHE A 67 22.89 -9.79 5.67
CA PHE A 67 22.36 -8.55 6.22
C PHE A 67 22.67 -8.41 7.71
N LYS A 68 23.49 -7.42 8.07
CA LYS A 68 23.93 -7.17 9.45
C LYS A 68 23.09 -6.13 10.21
N GLY A 69 22.24 -5.39 9.50
CA GLY A 69 21.41 -4.34 10.08
C GLY A 69 20.14 -4.88 10.75
N THR A 70 19.19 -3.99 10.99
CA THR A 70 17.87 -4.33 11.57
C THR A 70 16.75 -4.19 10.56
N LEU A 71 15.94 -5.24 10.39
CA LEU A 71 14.69 -5.20 9.63
C LEU A 71 13.49 -5.19 10.59
N LYS A 72 12.58 -4.25 10.38
CA LYS A 72 11.31 -4.14 11.09
C LYS A 72 10.16 -4.35 10.11
N PHE A 73 9.07 -4.92 10.60
CA PHE A 73 7.86 -5.13 9.83
C PHE A 73 6.67 -4.62 10.62
N SER A 74 5.80 -3.83 9.98
CA SER A 74 4.63 -3.29 10.65
C SER A 74 3.42 -3.18 9.73
N LEU A 75 2.24 -3.31 10.35
CA LEU A 75 0.95 -3.05 9.71
C LEU A 75 0.45 -1.66 10.10
N SER A 76 -0.10 -0.94 9.12
CA SER A 76 -0.74 0.36 9.33
C SER A 76 -2.21 0.34 8.92
N THR A 77 -3.06 0.79 9.85
CA THR A 77 -4.48 1.05 9.58
C THR A 77 -4.74 2.52 9.17
N ARG A 78 -3.68 3.33 9.07
CA ARG A 78 -3.76 4.78 8.81
C ARG A 78 -3.25 5.17 7.42
N MET A 79 -2.54 4.28 6.73
CA MET A 79 -2.11 4.51 5.35
C MET A 79 -3.34 4.61 4.43
N THR A 80 -3.32 5.63 3.56
CA THR A 80 -4.44 5.94 2.65
C THR A 80 -3.98 6.28 1.24
N SER A 81 -2.68 6.49 1.02
CA SER A 81 -2.10 6.87 -0.28
C SER A 81 -1.26 5.76 -0.92
N ALA A 82 -0.72 4.84 -0.14
CA ALA A 82 0.13 3.75 -0.60
C ALA A 82 -0.17 2.49 0.22
N ALA A 83 -0.16 1.33 -0.42
CA ALA A 83 -0.43 0.04 0.20
C ALA A 83 0.80 -0.58 0.88
N GLY A 84 1.99 -0.12 0.53
CA GLY A 84 3.27 -0.48 1.13
C GLY A 84 4.16 0.76 1.26
N LYS A 85 5.17 0.66 2.13
CA LYS A 85 6.25 1.64 2.23
C LYS A 85 7.47 1.08 2.96
N THR A 86 8.64 1.16 2.32
CA THR A 86 9.93 0.98 2.98
C THR A 86 10.41 2.29 3.61
N ILE A 87 10.61 2.28 4.93
CA ILE A 87 11.04 3.41 5.75
C ILE A 87 12.49 3.18 6.16
N TYR A 88 13.32 4.21 6.07
CA TYR A 88 14.75 4.16 6.37
C TYR A 88 15.25 5.53 6.84
N SER A 89 16.44 5.56 7.45
CA SER A 89 17.08 6.82 7.87
C SER A 89 17.52 7.66 6.68
N ARG A 90 17.27 8.97 6.70
CA ARG A 90 17.81 9.88 5.66
C ARG A 90 19.35 9.96 5.68
N LYS A 91 19.98 9.57 6.78
CA LYS A 91 21.44 9.52 6.94
C LYS A 91 22.05 8.19 6.52
N ILE A 92 21.31 7.32 5.84
CA ILE A 92 21.74 5.97 5.44
C ILE A 92 23.10 5.90 4.72
N LYS A 93 23.50 6.96 4.00
CA LYS A 93 24.81 7.05 3.34
C LYS A 93 25.99 7.21 4.30
N LEU A 94 25.72 7.56 5.56
CA LEU A 94 26.71 7.77 6.62
C LEU A 94 26.76 6.62 7.62
N LEU A 95 25.87 5.63 7.46
CA LEU A 95 25.75 4.50 8.40
C LEU A 95 26.62 3.34 7.93
N GLU A 96 27.18 2.62 8.89
CA GLU A 96 27.75 1.31 8.63
C GLU A 96 26.66 0.24 8.51
N GLY A 97 26.96 -0.89 7.85
CA GLY A 97 25.97 -1.92 7.54
C GLY A 97 25.20 -2.48 8.75
N SER A 98 25.83 -2.53 9.93
CA SER A 98 25.18 -2.96 11.18
C SER A 98 24.26 -1.91 11.81
N GLU A 99 24.43 -0.63 11.45
CA GLU A 99 23.63 0.48 11.96
C GLU A 99 22.38 0.72 11.10
N GLU A 100 22.36 0.16 9.88
CA GLU A 100 21.24 0.29 8.97
C GLU A 100 19.96 -0.30 9.58
N THR A 101 18.91 0.52 9.61
CA THR A 101 17.58 0.09 10.01
C THR A 101 16.59 0.39 8.89
N TYR A 102 15.87 -0.65 8.48
CA TYR A 102 14.76 -0.56 7.52
C TYR A 102 13.48 -1.04 8.17
N GLU A 103 12.36 -0.44 7.78
CA GLU A 103 11.04 -0.92 8.15
C GLU A 103 10.18 -1.07 6.90
N ILE A 104 9.69 -2.28 6.63
CA ILE A 104 8.63 -2.49 5.64
C ILE A 104 7.29 -2.32 6.36
N ARG A 105 6.54 -1.28 5.98
CA ARG A 105 5.24 -0.97 6.54
C ARG A 105 4.14 -1.20 5.51
N MET A 106 3.16 -2.02 5.87
CA MET A 106 2.08 -2.42 4.97
C MET A 106 0.73 -1.82 5.39
N GLY A 107 0.02 -1.21 4.46
CA GLY A 107 -1.30 -0.62 4.66
C GLY A 107 -2.40 -1.69 4.63
N ILE A 108 -2.70 -2.30 5.77
CA ILE A 108 -3.57 -3.50 5.80
C ILE A 108 -5.00 -3.27 5.29
N LYS A 109 -5.51 -2.04 5.41
CA LYS A 109 -6.89 -1.71 5.01
C LYS A 109 -7.17 -1.89 3.53
N PHE A 110 -6.19 -1.67 2.66
CA PHE A 110 -6.39 -1.86 1.21
C PHE A 110 -6.78 -3.31 0.90
N PHE A 111 -6.21 -4.26 1.63
CA PHE A 111 -6.45 -5.69 1.44
C PHE A 111 -7.75 -6.15 2.09
N PHE A 112 -8.10 -5.62 3.27
CA PHE A 112 -9.42 -5.87 3.89
C PHE A 112 -10.58 -5.30 3.05
N GLN A 113 -10.31 -4.33 2.19
CA GLN A 113 -11.30 -3.68 1.33
C GLN A 113 -11.28 -4.21 -0.10
N TYR A 114 -10.49 -5.24 -0.39
CA TYR A 114 -10.25 -5.75 -1.75
C TYR A 114 -11.54 -6.09 -2.51
N TYR A 115 -12.53 -6.66 -1.83
CA TYR A 115 -13.83 -7.05 -2.42
C TYR A 115 -14.93 -6.00 -2.27
N LYS A 116 -14.60 -4.75 -1.90
CA LYS A 116 -15.60 -3.68 -1.71
C LYS A 116 -16.02 -2.97 -2.99
N VAL A 117 -15.43 -3.33 -4.13
CA VAL A 117 -15.68 -2.75 -5.46
C VAL A 117 -15.71 -3.88 -6.46
N GLU A 118 -16.70 -3.94 -7.35
CA GLU A 118 -16.85 -5.01 -8.35
C GLU A 118 -16.11 -4.70 -9.66
N ARG A 119 -14.77 -4.82 -9.61
CA ARG A 119 -13.90 -4.80 -10.80
C ARG A 119 -12.65 -5.66 -10.59
N ASP A 120 -11.86 -5.84 -11.64
CA ASP A 120 -10.51 -6.37 -11.54
C ASP A 120 -9.59 -5.44 -10.72
N LYS A 121 -8.66 -6.05 -9.98
CA LYS A 121 -7.62 -5.34 -9.24
C LYS A 121 -6.29 -5.65 -9.90
N ILE A 122 -5.55 -4.60 -10.22
CA ILE A 122 -4.24 -4.70 -10.86
C ILE A 122 -3.23 -4.09 -9.90
N VAL A 123 -2.20 -4.84 -9.54
CA VAL A 123 -1.12 -4.40 -8.65
C VAL A 123 0.19 -4.58 -9.40
N SER A 124 0.95 -3.51 -9.57
CA SER A 124 2.23 -3.54 -10.29
C SER A 124 2.15 -4.14 -11.70
N GLY A 125 1.00 -3.95 -12.37
CA GLY A 125 0.71 -4.47 -13.70
C GLY A 125 0.23 -5.93 -13.75
N ILE A 126 0.06 -6.57 -12.60
CA ILE A 126 -0.43 -7.95 -12.47
C ILE A 126 -1.89 -7.91 -12.01
N LYS A 127 -2.79 -8.58 -12.75
CA LYS A 127 -4.18 -8.80 -12.32
C LYS A 127 -4.19 -9.82 -11.18
N THR A 128 -4.70 -9.43 -10.02
CA THR A 128 -4.66 -10.24 -8.81
C THR A 128 -5.96 -11.03 -8.64
N LYS A 129 -5.86 -12.28 -8.17
CA LYS A 129 -7.01 -13.17 -7.93
C LYS A 129 -7.69 -12.90 -6.59
N ASP A 130 -6.93 -12.52 -5.57
CA ASP A 130 -7.44 -12.25 -4.22
C ASP A 130 -6.58 -11.24 -3.44
N SER A 131 -7.01 -10.94 -2.21
CA SER A 131 -6.36 -9.94 -1.36
C SER A 131 -4.97 -10.38 -0.88
N LEU A 132 -4.69 -11.69 -0.76
CA LEU A 132 -3.36 -12.20 -0.42
C LEU A 132 -2.37 -12.10 -1.58
N GLU A 133 -2.77 -12.42 -2.80
CA GLU A 133 -1.88 -12.24 -3.96
C GLU A 133 -1.57 -10.75 -4.18
N ALA A 134 -2.57 -9.87 -4.04
CA ALA A 134 -2.34 -8.44 -4.03
C ALA A 134 -1.38 -8.01 -2.91
N PHE A 135 -1.50 -8.58 -1.72
CA PHE A 135 -0.59 -8.32 -0.61
C PHE A 135 0.84 -8.73 -0.94
N GLN A 136 1.04 -9.93 -1.46
CA GLN A 136 2.34 -10.46 -1.89
C GLN A 136 3.00 -9.53 -2.91
N ILE A 137 2.27 -9.08 -3.93
CA ILE A 137 2.81 -8.21 -4.99
C ILE A 137 3.20 -6.83 -4.45
N VAL A 138 2.39 -6.23 -3.56
CA VAL A 138 2.81 -4.97 -2.89
C VAL A 138 4.04 -5.21 -2.02
N PHE A 139 4.10 -6.34 -1.31
CA PHE A 139 5.23 -6.67 -0.46
C PHE A 139 6.52 -6.86 -1.26
N GLU A 140 6.46 -7.56 -2.41
CA GLU A 140 7.54 -7.70 -3.40
C GLU A 140 8.09 -6.34 -3.85
N HIS A 141 7.21 -5.37 -4.11
CA HIS A 141 7.61 -4.00 -4.45
C HIS A 141 8.44 -3.36 -3.33
N GLU A 142 8.02 -3.52 -2.07
CA GLU A 142 8.76 -3.00 -0.92
C GLU A 142 10.08 -3.76 -0.66
N LEU A 143 10.13 -5.07 -0.96
CA LEU A 143 11.37 -5.85 -0.93
C LEU A 143 12.38 -5.33 -1.96
N CYS A 144 11.94 -4.99 -3.17
CA CYS A 144 12.78 -4.33 -4.15
C CYS A 144 13.32 -2.98 -3.61
N HIS A 145 12.49 -2.17 -2.95
CA HIS A 145 12.98 -0.96 -2.29
C HIS A 145 14.05 -1.25 -1.24
N LEU A 146 13.84 -2.28 -0.42
CA LEU A 146 14.82 -2.71 0.58
C LEU A 146 16.14 -3.13 -0.08
N ILE A 147 16.10 -3.95 -1.13
CA ILE A 147 17.29 -4.41 -1.85
C ILE A 147 18.03 -3.21 -2.47
N GLU A 148 17.33 -2.32 -3.16
CA GLU A 148 17.97 -1.16 -3.81
C GLU A 148 18.61 -0.22 -2.77
N LEU A 149 17.92 0.03 -1.65
CA LEU A 149 18.49 0.80 -0.55
C LEU A 149 19.69 0.11 0.09
N HIS A 150 19.62 -1.20 0.32
CA HIS A 150 20.73 -1.95 0.91
C HIS A 150 21.98 -1.91 0.02
N LEU A 151 21.82 -2.05 -1.29
CA LEU A 151 22.94 -2.07 -2.24
C LEU A 151 23.46 -0.68 -2.61
N TYR A 152 22.58 0.30 -2.80
CA TYR A 152 22.93 1.59 -3.41
C TYR A 152 22.69 2.79 -2.50
N LYS A 153 22.12 2.60 -1.30
CA LYS A 153 21.77 3.65 -0.34
C LYS A 153 20.81 4.71 -0.90
N GLU A 154 20.11 4.36 -1.99
CA GLU A 154 19.08 5.16 -2.63
C GLU A 154 18.10 4.25 -3.36
N SER A 155 16.84 4.67 -3.49
CA SER A 155 15.85 3.91 -4.24
C SER A 155 14.80 4.80 -4.89
N SER A 156 14.31 4.38 -6.07
CA SER A 156 13.23 5.10 -6.77
C SER A 156 12.56 4.25 -7.86
N CYS A 157 11.23 4.08 -7.76
CA CYS A 157 10.43 3.36 -8.77
C CYS A 157 10.44 4.02 -10.16
N LYS A 158 10.88 5.30 -10.24
CA LYS A 158 10.99 6.00 -11.52
C LYS A 158 12.25 5.63 -12.29
N LYS A 159 13.31 5.16 -11.60
CA LYS A 159 14.60 4.83 -12.21
C LYS A 159 14.54 3.48 -12.91
N ILE A 160 15.29 3.36 -14.01
CA ILE A 160 15.39 2.12 -14.80
C ILE A 160 15.87 0.94 -13.96
N ARG A 161 16.84 1.16 -13.07
CA ARG A 161 17.39 0.12 -12.18
C ARG A 161 16.30 -0.57 -11.35
N PHE A 162 15.43 0.20 -10.71
CA PHE A 162 14.32 -0.36 -9.94
C PHE A 162 13.37 -1.15 -10.83
N LYS A 163 12.97 -0.58 -11.98
CA LYS A 163 12.04 -1.22 -12.93
C LYS A 163 12.60 -2.55 -13.47
N THR A 164 13.88 -2.57 -13.83
CA THR A 164 14.57 -3.79 -14.29
C THR A 164 14.63 -4.84 -13.19
N MET A 165 15.00 -4.45 -11.96
CA MET A 165 15.10 -5.37 -10.83
C MET A 165 13.75 -5.98 -10.47
N VAL A 166 12.70 -5.16 -10.32
CA VAL A 166 11.36 -5.66 -9.95
C VAL A 166 10.75 -6.54 -11.05
N HIS A 167 11.03 -6.23 -12.32
CA HIS A 167 10.64 -7.10 -13.42
C HIS A 167 11.39 -8.43 -13.39
N ASN A 168 12.73 -8.41 -13.28
CA ASN A 168 13.54 -9.62 -13.28
C ASN A 168 13.25 -10.56 -12.11
N MET A 169 12.96 -10.00 -10.93
CA MET A 169 12.72 -10.79 -9.72
C MET A 169 11.26 -11.22 -9.57
N PHE A 170 10.31 -10.38 -10.00
CA PHE A 170 8.89 -10.55 -9.65
C PHE A 170 7.91 -10.37 -10.82
N ALA A 171 8.39 -10.13 -12.04
CA ALA A 171 7.59 -9.92 -13.25
C ALA A 171 6.62 -8.72 -13.16
N HIS A 172 6.92 -7.73 -12.31
CA HIS A 172 6.14 -6.49 -12.27
C HIS A 172 6.35 -5.70 -13.57
N THR A 173 5.27 -5.16 -14.12
CA THR A 173 5.29 -4.37 -15.36
C THR A 173 4.88 -2.91 -15.15
N ASP A 174 4.38 -2.58 -13.95
CA ASP A 174 4.01 -1.23 -13.54
C ASP A 174 4.43 -0.99 -12.07
N VAL A 175 4.37 0.26 -11.63
CA VAL A 175 4.69 0.72 -10.26
C VAL A 175 3.45 1.22 -9.50
N VAL A 176 2.26 1.10 -10.11
CA VAL A 176 0.99 1.58 -9.55
C VAL A 176 0.19 0.42 -8.96
N HIS A 177 -0.49 0.69 -7.85
CA HIS A 177 -1.43 -0.26 -7.22
C HIS A 177 -2.87 0.23 -7.41
N GLN A 178 -3.64 -0.46 -8.24
CA GLN A 178 -5.04 -0.16 -8.52
C GLN A 178 -5.97 -0.91 -7.55
N LEU A 179 -5.69 -0.78 -6.25
CA LEU A 179 -6.52 -1.35 -5.18
C LEU A 179 -7.73 -0.45 -4.88
N PRO A 180 -8.86 -1.01 -4.40
CA PRO A 180 -10.03 -0.23 -4.02
C PRO A 180 -9.64 0.90 -3.08
N SER A 181 -9.92 2.14 -3.50
CA SER A 181 -9.70 3.30 -2.66
C SER A 181 -10.92 3.57 -1.80
N GLN A 182 -10.74 4.18 -0.63
CA GLN A 182 -11.88 4.60 0.18
C GLN A 182 -12.81 5.56 -0.58
N LYS A 183 -12.28 6.38 -1.49
CA LYS A 183 -13.08 7.29 -2.32
C LYS A 183 -13.96 6.52 -3.30
N GLU A 184 -13.38 5.53 -3.97
CA GLU A 184 -14.08 4.66 -4.92
C GLU A 184 -15.20 3.86 -4.23
N ILE A 185 -14.90 3.22 -3.09
CA ILE A 185 -15.88 2.46 -2.31
C ILE A 185 -17.08 3.34 -1.91
N ILE A 186 -16.83 4.60 -1.55
CA ILE A 186 -17.89 5.53 -1.18
C ILE A 186 -18.68 6.01 -2.41
N SER A 187 -18.01 6.22 -3.54
CA SER A 187 -18.65 6.56 -4.80
C SER A 187 -19.61 5.45 -5.24
N GLU A 188 -19.20 4.18 -5.17
CA GLU A 188 -20.03 3.04 -5.57
C GLU A 188 -21.17 2.79 -4.58
N LYS A 189 -20.89 2.86 -3.28
CA LYS A 189 -21.90 2.57 -2.25
C LYS A 189 -22.93 3.69 -2.04
N TYR A 190 -22.52 4.94 -2.17
CA TYR A 190 -23.34 6.10 -1.83
C TYR A 190 -23.52 7.09 -2.99
N GLY A 191 -23.02 6.81 -4.20
CA GLY A 191 -23.10 7.77 -5.32
C GLY A 191 -22.39 9.10 -5.04
N LEU A 192 -21.52 9.17 -4.02
CA LEU A 192 -20.92 10.41 -3.55
C LEU A 192 -19.57 10.67 -4.23
N ILE A 193 -19.45 11.83 -4.88
CA ILE A 193 -18.23 12.26 -5.56
C ILE A 193 -17.71 13.61 -5.02
N ILE A 194 -16.39 13.81 -5.08
CA ILE A 194 -15.79 15.10 -4.74
C ILE A 194 -16.28 16.16 -5.74
N GLY A 195 -16.67 17.33 -5.25
CA GLY A 195 -17.26 18.42 -6.02
C GLY A 195 -18.79 18.40 -6.07
N GLN A 196 -19.44 17.29 -5.71
CA GLN A 196 -20.90 17.16 -5.72
C GLN A 196 -21.56 18.14 -4.74
N LYS A 197 -22.63 18.81 -5.19
CA LYS A 197 -23.49 19.62 -4.33
C LYS A 197 -24.33 18.70 -3.45
N VAL A 198 -24.37 18.99 -2.17
CA VAL A 198 -25.07 18.19 -1.16
C VAL A 198 -25.73 19.08 -0.13
N SER A 199 -26.72 18.54 0.57
CA SER A 199 -27.31 19.19 1.73
C SER A 199 -27.41 18.25 2.91
N PHE A 200 -27.39 18.80 4.12
CA PHE A 200 -27.55 18.03 5.36
C PHE A 200 -28.24 18.88 6.43
N LEU A 201 -28.80 18.21 7.44
CA LEU A 201 -29.40 18.83 8.61
C LEU A 201 -28.41 18.79 9.77
N ASN A 202 -28.25 19.92 10.47
CA ASN A 202 -27.57 20.00 11.76
C ASN A 202 -28.32 20.99 12.66
N ASP A 203 -28.66 20.56 13.89
CA ASP A 203 -29.43 21.35 14.85
C ASP A 203 -30.70 21.98 14.24
N GLY A 204 -31.45 21.20 13.46
CA GLY A 204 -32.67 21.62 12.78
C GLY A 204 -32.48 22.52 11.55
N ASN A 205 -31.26 22.99 11.28
CA ASN A 205 -30.95 23.86 10.15
C ASN A 205 -30.46 23.05 8.95
N LYS A 206 -30.94 23.41 7.75
CA LYS A 206 -30.46 22.84 6.48
C LYS A 206 -29.26 23.63 5.96
N TYR A 207 -28.16 22.93 5.72
CA TYR A 207 -26.95 23.49 5.14
C TYR A 207 -26.76 22.93 3.73
N ASN A 208 -26.42 23.81 2.79
CA ASN A 208 -26.11 23.45 1.41
C ASN A 208 -24.64 23.74 1.14
N GLY A 209 -23.95 22.80 0.52
CA GLY A 209 -22.53 22.93 0.22
C GLY A 209 -22.10 21.97 -0.86
N PHE A 210 -20.79 21.73 -0.94
CA PHE A 210 -20.23 20.73 -1.83
C PHE A 210 -19.21 19.84 -1.11
N ILE A 211 -19.06 18.61 -1.59
CA ILE A 211 -18.08 17.67 -1.03
C ILE A 211 -16.68 18.09 -1.44
N TYR A 212 -15.85 18.48 -0.47
CA TYR A 212 -14.45 18.80 -0.71
C TYR A 212 -13.52 17.60 -0.55
N LYS A 213 -13.85 16.68 0.37
CA LYS A 213 -13.02 15.50 0.63
C LYS A 213 -13.86 14.33 1.13
N ILE A 214 -13.50 13.11 0.74
CA ILE A 214 -14.11 11.87 1.22
C ILE A 214 -13.04 11.06 1.95
N ASN A 215 -13.27 10.73 3.23
CA ASN A 215 -12.46 9.81 4.03
C ASN A 215 -13.38 8.82 4.78
N LYS A 216 -13.35 8.81 6.12
CA LYS A 216 -14.35 8.12 6.97
C LYS A 216 -15.73 8.80 6.94
N ARG A 217 -15.76 10.08 6.58
CA ARG A 217 -16.92 10.97 6.49
C ARG A 217 -16.71 11.90 5.29
N ALA A 218 -17.76 12.57 4.84
CA ALA A 218 -17.64 13.65 3.88
C ALA A 218 -17.21 14.94 4.59
N THR A 219 -16.25 15.64 4.01
CA THR A 219 -15.95 17.02 4.35
C THR A 219 -16.73 17.90 3.39
N VAL A 220 -17.73 18.62 3.89
CA VAL A 220 -18.59 19.52 3.11
C VAL A 220 -18.16 20.96 3.36
N MET A 221 -18.00 21.73 2.28
CA MET A 221 -17.74 23.17 2.35
C MET A 221 -19.05 23.91 2.13
N VAL A 222 -19.47 24.65 3.15
CA VAL A 222 -20.71 25.44 3.15
C VAL A 222 -20.34 26.90 3.06
N LYS A 223 -20.89 27.63 2.09
CA LYS A 223 -20.58 29.05 1.90
C LYS A 223 -21.04 29.83 3.12
N ASP A 224 -20.13 30.59 3.72
CA ASP A 224 -20.37 31.38 4.93
C ASP A 224 -19.40 32.55 4.97
N ASN A 225 -19.90 33.79 5.05
CA ASN A 225 -19.10 35.01 5.09
C ASN A 225 -18.22 35.12 6.35
N LYS A 226 -18.52 34.35 7.39
CA LYS A 226 -17.71 34.21 8.62
C LYS A 226 -16.76 33.00 8.55
N GLY A 227 -16.80 32.24 7.46
CA GLY A 227 -15.96 31.06 7.25
C GLY A 227 -14.47 31.38 7.22
N THR A 228 -13.67 30.46 7.75
CA THR A 228 -12.21 30.57 7.84
C THR A 228 -11.48 30.14 6.57
N TYR A 229 -12.14 29.38 5.70
CA TYR A 229 -11.56 28.91 4.44
C TYR A 229 -11.97 29.85 3.31
N ARG A 230 -11.02 30.23 2.46
CA ARG A 230 -11.24 31.13 1.33
C ARG A 230 -10.83 30.45 0.02
N ASP A 231 -11.65 30.58 -1.02
CA ASP A 231 -11.27 30.17 -2.39
C ASP A 231 -10.50 31.28 -3.12
N GLU A 232 -9.98 30.97 -4.32
CA GLU A 232 -9.17 31.89 -5.12
C GLU A 232 -9.93 33.17 -5.52
N ILE A 233 -11.26 33.13 -5.54
CA ILE A 233 -12.14 34.24 -5.94
C ILE A 233 -12.63 35.02 -4.69
N GLY A 234 -12.23 34.58 -3.49
CA GLY A 234 -12.49 35.29 -2.23
C GLY A 234 -13.74 34.85 -1.47
N ASN A 235 -14.51 33.87 -1.97
CA ASN A 235 -15.65 33.32 -1.22
C ASN A 235 -15.14 32.61 0.03
N LYS A 236 -15.90 32.75 1.13
CA LYS A 236 -15.59 32.13 2.40
C LYS A 236 -16.49 30.93 2.68
N TYR A 237 -15.94 29.95 3.39
CA TYR A 237 -16.60 28.68 3.66
C TYR A 237 -16.32 28.18 5.09
N CYS A 238 -17.33 27.54 5.66
CA CYS A 238 -17.23 26.73 6.87
C CYS A 238 -17.07 25.25 6.49
N LYS A 239 -16.22 24.54 7.23
CA LYS A 239 -15.93 23.12 7.02
C LYS A 239 -16.79 22.26 7.95
N TRP A 240 -17.51 21.31 7.36
CA TRP A 240 -18.36 20.38 8.08
C TRP A 240 -17.93 18.94 7.85
N TYR A 241 -18.02 18.10 8.88
CA TYR A 241 -17.77 16.66 8.78
C TYR A 241 -19.08 15.90 8.93
N VAL A 242 -19.59 15.38 7.82
CA VAL A 242 -20.94 14.80 7.74
C VAL A 242 -20.86 13.32 7.41
N GLU A 243 -21.64 12.51 8.12
CA GLU A 243 -21.77 11.07 7.82
C GLU A 243 -22.48 10.86 6.48
N PHE A 244 -22.07 9.85 5.73
CA PHE A 244 -22.57 9.66 4.35
C PHE A 244 -24.09 9.52 4.26
N GLY A 245 -24.71 8.80 5.20
CA GLY A 245 -26.17 8.63 5.24
C GLY A 245 -26.96 9.87 5.67
N LYS A 246 -26.30 10.97 6.06
CA LYS A 246 -26.94 12.25 6.42
C LYS A 246 -26.92 13.27 5.27
N LEU A 247 -26.30 12.91 4.15
CA LEU A 247 -26.23 13.75 2.95
C LEU A 247 -27.41 13.45 2.02
N ASN A 248 -28.07 14.51 1.58
CA ASN A 248 -29.03 14.49 0.48
C ASN A 248 -28.38 15.10 -0.76
N TYR A 249 -28.56 14.46 -1.92
CA TYR A 249 -27.88 14.80 -3.17
C TYR A 249 -28.68 14.37 -4.40
#